data_AF-A0A0F9EQ26-F1
#
_entry.id   AF-A0A0F9EQ26-F1
#
_cell.length_a   1.000
_cell.length_b   1.000
_cell.length_c   1.000
_cell.angle_alpha   90.00
_cell.angle_beta   90.00
_cell.angle_gamma   90.00
#
_symmetry.space_group_name_H-M   'P 1'
#
loop_
_entity.id
_entity.type
_entity.pdbx_description
1 polymer ?
#
loop_
_entity_poly.entity_id
_entity_poly.type
_entity_poly.pdbx_seq_one_letter_code
_entity_poly.pdbx_strand_id
1 'polypeptide(L)'
;WFDAGANALAMIPILGQGTKGAQLAYKGGKLARATGKLEDAASVGMVAKKAMNLPAWKKVTINMEHILSGHAIGGSRVSSLKTLFPSNWTSQQIENAIRQAYRRCKRIRTQGDRVLVRGEYGGKTIEMWINTVTKRIETAYPL
;
A
#
# COMPACT_ATOMS: atom_id res chain seq x y z
N TRP A 1 5.34 -4.34 60.45
CA TRP A 1 4.96 -5.61 59.82
C TRP A 1 5.78 -5.72 58.54
N PHE A 2 6.73 -6.65 58.59
CA PHE A 2 7.71 -7.17 57.62
C PHE A 2 8.55 -6.27 56.68
N ASP A 3 9.84 -6.57 56.80
CA ASP A 3 11.05 -6.15 56.11
C ASP A 3 11.37 -7.08 54.92
N ALA A 4 12.36 -6.68 54.12
CA ALA A 4 13.25 -7.46 53.25
C ALA A 4 12.74 -7.98 51.89
N GLY A 5 13.56 -7.73 50.87
CA GLY A 5 13.44 -8.36 49.55
C GLY A 5 14.48 -7.93 48.53
N ALA A 6 15.76 -7.98 48.87
CA ALA A 6 16.86 -7.90 47.89
C ALA A 6 16.75 -9.02 46.85
N ASN A 7 17.10 -8.72 45.59
CA ASN A 7 17.69 -9.72 44.69
C ASN A 7 18.52 -9.05 43.60
N ALA A 8 19.83 -9.05 43.82
CA ALA A 8 20.83 -8.96 42.78
C ALA A 8 20.96 -10.35 42.14
N LEU A 9 20.79 -10.46 40.81
CA LEU A 9 21.19 -11.65 40.08
C LEU A 9 21.72 -11.28 38.68
N ALA A 10 23.00 -11.64 38.51
CA ALA A 10 23.64 -12.15 37.30
C ALA A 10 23.88 -11.20 36.11
N MET A 11 25.10 -10.65 36.14
CA MET A 11 25.99 -10.43 35.00
C MET A 11 26.38 -11.78 34.37
N ILE A 12 26.12 -12.01 33.06
CA ILE A 12 26.92 -12.89 32.18
C ILE A 12 26.88 -12.32 30.75
N PRO A 13 28.04 -12.07 30.10
CA PRO A 13 28.12 -11.74 28.69
C PRO A 13 28.11 -13.01 27.83
N ILE A 14 27.26 -13.09 26.80
CA ILE A 14 27.35 -14.18 25.81
C ILE A 14 28.05 -13.64 24.57
N LEU A 15 29.34 -13.96 24.52
CA LEU A 15 30.15 -14.06 23.31
C LEU A 15 29.50 -15.06 22.35
N GLY A 16 29.39 -14.72 21.06
CA GLY A 16 28.90 -15.64 20.03
C GLY A 16 29.36 -15.23 18.64
N GLN A 17 30.61 -15.58 18.30
CA GLN A 17 31.16 -15.54 16.94
C GLN A 17 30.73 -16.78 16.14
N GLY A 18 30.60 -16.61 14.82
CA GLY A 18 30.62 -17.68 13.80
C GLY A 18 29.25 -18.32 13.51
N THR A 19 28.90 -18.79 12.31
CA THR A 19 29.70 -19.23 11.17
C THR A 19 28.82 -19.37 9.91
N LYS A 20 29.42 -19.13 8.72
CA LYS A 20 29.30 -19.89 7.44
C LYS A 20 27.86 -20.25 6.99
N GLY A 21 27.33 -19.68 5.91
CA GLY A 21 27.77 -20.03 4.55
C GLY A 21 26.86 -21.12 3.97
N ALA A 22 25.85 -20.73 3.18
CA ALA A 22 25.12 -21.64 2.29
C ALA A 22 24.95 -20.96 0.93
N GLN A 23 25.98 -21.18 0.11
CA GLN A 23 26.12 -20.70 -1.25
C GLN A 23 25.30 -21.65 -2.15
N LEU A 24 24.13 -21.22 -2.63
CA LEU A 24 23.48 -21.94 -3.73
C LEU A 24 24.19 -21.56 -5.03
N ALA A 25 25.00 -22.51 -5.51
CA ALA A 25 25.74 -22.47 -6.76
C ALA A 25 24.79 -22.43 -7.96
N TYR A 26 24.91 -21.40 -8.80
CA TYR A 26 24.50 -21.47 -10.20
C TYR A 26 25.72 -21.85 -11.02
N LYS A 27 25.64 -23.03 -11.65
CA LYS A 27 26.72 -23.67 -12.39
C LYS A 27 26.48 -23.46 -13.90
N GLY A 28 27.41 -22.80 -14.57
CA GLY A 28 27.58 -22.79 -16.03
C GLY A 28 26.80 -21.70 -16.77
N GLY A 29 27.37 -20.94 -17.70
CA GLY A 29 28.72 -20.97 -18.24
C GLY A 29 28.93 -19.87 -19.30
N LYS A 30 30.20 -19.45 -19.39
CA LYS A 30 30.93 -18.83 -20.52
C LYS A 30 30.26 -17.68 -21.29
N LEU A 31 30.73 -16.47 -21.04
CA LEU A 31 31.14 -15.54 -22.11
C LEU A 31 32.50 -14.91 -21.77
N ALA A 32 33.31 -14.78 -22.81
CA ALA A 32 34.74 -14.57 -22.76
C ALA A 32 35.17 -13.10 -22.58
N ARG A 33 36.29 -12.93 -21.87
CA ARG A 33 37.37 -11.93 -21.98
C ARG A 33 37.02 -10.55 -22.56
N ALA A 34 37.02 -9.54 -21.68
CA ALA A 34 37.54 -8.21 -21.98
C ALA A 34 38.25 -7.66 -20.75
N THR A 35 39.54 -7.41 -20.92
CA THR A 35 40.46 -6.71 -20.03
C THR A 35 40.07 -5.24 -19.89
N GLY A 36 39.92 -4.73 -18.66
CA GLY A 36 39.80 -3.29 -18.42
C GLY A 36 39.23 -2.94 -17.04
N LYS A 37 40.14 -2.61 -16.11
CA LYS A 37 39.98 -1.81 -14.88
C LYS A 37 38.57 -1.59 -14.30
N LEU A 38 38.42 -2.09 -13.07
CA LEU A 38 37.46 -1.65 -12.06
C LEU A 38 37.64 -0.16 -11.78
N GLU A 39 36.58 0.62 -11.96
CA GLU A 39 36.35 1.82 -11.16
C GLU A 39 34.88 1.93 -10.77
N ASP A 40 34.72 2.13 -9.47
CA ASP A 40 33.52 2.06 -8.66
C ASP A 40 32.36 2.92 -9.18
N ALA A 41 31.26 2.29 -9.55
CA ALA A 41 29.95 2.93 -9.54
C ALA A 41 28.89 1.90 -9.16
N ALA A 42 28.44 1.99 -7.91
CA ALA A 42 27.39 1.20 -7.30
C ALA A 42 26.15 1.10 -8.22
N SER A 43 26.02 -0.01 -8.93
CA SER A 43 24.74 -0.42 -9.50
C SER A 43 23.86 -0.90 -8.35
N VAL A 44 23.26 0.04 -7.62
CA VAL A 44 22.14 -0.25 -6.73
C VAL A 44 21.03 -0.78 -7.65
N GLY A 45 20.96 -2.10 -7.77
CA GLY A 45 19.90 -2.76 -8.51
C GLY A 45 18.59 -2.28 -7.93
N MET A 46 17.87 -1.42 -8.68
CA MET A 46 16.50 -1.05 -8.34
C MET A 46 15.72 -2.35 -8.31
N VAL A 47 15.47 -2.88 -7.12
CA VAL A 47 14.55 -3.99 -6.95
C VAL A 47 13.24 -3.52 -7.55
N ALA A 48 12.91 -4.06 -8.72
CA ALA A 48 11.68 -3.72 -9.42
C ALA A 48 10.54 -4.03 -8.45
N LYS A 49 9.95 -2.97 -7.88
CA LYS A 49 8.77 -3.12 -7.03
C LYS A 49 7.73 -3.83 -7.89
N LYS A 50 7.33 -5.04 -7.47
CA LYS A 50 6.27 -5.79 -8.14
C LYS A 50 5.13 -4.83 -8.43
N ALA A 51 4.75 -4.73 -9.71
CA ALA A 51 3.68 -3.85 -10.13
C ALA A 51 2.44 -4.15 -9.29
N MET A 52 1.76 -3.09 -8.86
CA MET A 52 0.56 -3.23 -8.05
C MET A 52 -0.47 -3.99 -8.89
N ASN A 53 -0.86 -5.19 -8.46
CA ASN A 53 -1.87 -5.99 -9.16
C ASN A 53 -3.26 -5.39 -8.92
N LEU A 54 -3.50 -4.23 -9.52
CA LEU A 54 -4.76 -3.51 -9.49
C LEU A 54 -5.29 -3.40 -10.92
N PRO A 55 -6.63 -3.32 -11.08
CA PRO A 55 -7.23 -3.01 -12.37
C PRO A 55 -6.63 -1.72 -12.95
N ALA A 56 -6.35 -1.72 -14.26
CA ALA A 56 -5.86 -0.54 -14.93
C ALA A 56 -6.84 0.64 -14.75
N TRP A 57 -6.31 1.82 -14.45
CA TRP A 57 -7.12 3.02 -14.13
C TRP A 57 -8.15 3.38 -15.21
N LYS A 58 -7.84 3.11 -16.49
CA LYS A 58 -8.76 3.36 -17.61
C LYS A 58 -9.91 2.34 -17.70
N LYS A 59 -9.74 1.16 -17.09
CA LYS A 59 -10.67 0.02 -17.18
C LYS A 59 -11.50 -0.17 -15.90
N VAL A 60 -11.18 0.54 -14.82
CA VAL A 60 -11.92 0.44 -13.57
C VAL A 60 -13.26 1.17 -13.71
N THR A 61 -14.33 0.49 -13.30
CA THR A 61 -15.68 1.07 -13.21
C THR A 61 -15.92 1.60 -11.80
N ILE A 62 -16.72 2.66 -11.65
CA ILE A 62 -16.99 3.29 -10.35
C ILE A 62 -18.46 3.17 -10.04
N ASN A 63 -18.78 2.68 -8.84
CA ASN A 63 -20.16 2.62 -8.37
C ASN A 63 -20.65 3.99 -7.84
N MET A 64 -20.87 4.96 -8.73
CA MET A 64 -21.25 6.31 -8.32
C MET A 64 -22.57 6.35 -7.54
N GLU A 65 -23.56 5.52 -7.90
CA GLU A 65 -24.83 5.43 -7.18
C GLU A 65 -24.63 5.06 -5.69
N HIS A 66 -23.80 4.06 -5.40
CA HIS A 66 -23.50 3.64 -4.04
C HIS A 66 -22.71 4.71 -3.27
N ILE A 67 -21.76 5.37 -3.94
CA ILE A 67 -20.92 6.39 -3.31
C ILE A 67 -21.74 7.64 -2.99
N LEU A 68 -22.57 8.12 -3.92
CA LEU A 68 -23.40 9.29 -3.71
C LEU A 68 -24.47 9.03 -2.65
N SER A 69 -25.07 7.84 -2.63
CA SER A 69 -26.05 7.50 -1.60
C SER A 69 -25.43 7.39 -0.19
N GLY A 70 -24.17 6.96 -0.06
CA GLY A 70 -23.54 6.73 1.24
C GLY A 70 -22.59 7.83 1.75
N HIS A 71 -21.97 8.59 0.84
CA HIS A 71 -20.85 9.49 1.12
C HIS A 71 -20.98 10.87 0.46
N ALA A 72 -22.12 11.21 -0.16
CA ALA A 72 -22.44 12.57 -0.55
C ALA A 72 -23.59 13.12 0.30
N ILE A 73 -23.60 14.45 0.50
CA ILE A 73 -24.67 15.13 1.25
C ILE A 73 -26.01 14.92 0.54
N GLY A 74 -27.05 14.58 1.32
CA GLY A 74 -28.38 14.26 0.79
C GLY A 74 -28.55 12.82 0.29
N GLY A 75 -27.52 11.97 0.41
CA GLY A 75 -27.63 10.55 0.09
C GLY A 75 -28.53 9.78 1.05
N SER A 76 -29.30 8.81 0.54
CA SER A 76 -30.27 8.02 1.33
C SER A 76 -29.64 7.10 2.38
N ARG A 77 -28.32 6.88 2.33
CA ARG A 77 -27.55 5.97 3.21
C ARG A 77 -26.48 6.72 4.02
N VAL A 78 -26.59 8.04 4.09
CA VAL A 78 -25.73 8.90 4.92
C VAL A 78 -25.98 8.61 6.38
N SER A 79 -24.91 8.58 7.18
CA SER A 79 -24.98 8.52 8.64
C SER A 79 -23.96 9.48 9.24
N SER A 80 -24.21 9.94 10.47
CA SER A 80 -23.31 10.86 11.21
C SER A 80 -21.92 10.28 11.51
N LEU A 81 -21.78 8.95 11.41
CA LEU A 81 -20.52 8.25 11.65
C LEU A 81 -19.62 8.18 10.40
N LYS A 82 -20.11 8.59 9.23
CA LYS A 82 -19.37 8.52 7.96
C LYS A 82 -18.83 9.89 7.57
N THR A 83 -17.65 9.88 6.94
CA THR A 83 -17.12 11.04 6.26
C THR A 83 -17.84 11.24 4.91
N LEU A 84 -18.12 12.51 4.61
CA LEU A 84 -18.83 12.94 3.41
C LEU A 84 -17.91 13.76 2.51
N PHE A 85 -18.10 13.62 1.20
CA PHE A 85 -17.50 14.55 0.25
C PHE A 85 -18.04 15.98 0.47
N PRO A 86 -17.24 17.02 0.16
CA PRO A 86 -17.68 18.40 0.29
C PRO A 86 -19.01 18.66 -0.44
N SER A 87 -19.93 19.42 0.18
CA SER A 87 -21.25 19.75 -0.39
C SER A 87 -21.19 20.50 -1.71
N ASN A 88 -20.11 21.24 -1.93
CA ASN A 88 -19.89 22.01 -3.14
C ASN A 88 -19.37 21.17 -4.31
N TRP A 89 -19.17 19.86 -4.13
CA TRP A 89 -18.75 18.97 -5.21
C TRP A 89 -19.94 18.34 -5.91
N THR A 90 -19.99 18.47 -7.23
CA THR A 90 -20.95 17.74 -8.07
C THR A 90 -20.59 16.26 -8.14
N SER A 91 -21.54 15.43 -8.55
CA SER A 91 -21.31 13.99 -8.79
C SER A 91 -20.13 13.74 -9.75
N GLN A 92 -20.02 14.54 -10.81
CA GLN A 92 -18.91 14.47 -11.76
C GLN A 92 -17.56 14.87 -11.12
N GLN A 93 -17.55 15.88 -10.24
CA GLN A 93 -16.34 16.26 -9.52
C GLN A 93 -15.90 15.17 -8.55
N ILE A 94 -16.84 14.53 -7.86
CA ILE A 94 -16.57 13.36 -6.99
C ILE A 94 -16.00 12.20 -7.82
N GLU A 95 -16.62 11.85 -8.95
CA GLU A 95 -16.11 10.79 -9.83
C GLU A 95 -14.69 11.08 -10.30
N ASN A 96 -14.44 12.31 -10.77
CA ASN A 96 -13.11 12.73 -11.21
C ASN A 96 -12.11 12.68 -10.07
N ALA A 97 -12.47 13.13 -8.87
CA ALA A 97 -11.61 13.05 -7.70
C ALA A 97 -11.22 11.61 -7.37
N ILE A 98 -12.19 10.69 -7.40
CA ILE A 98 -11.95 9.26 -7.18
C ILE A 98 -11.03 8.69 -8.26
N ARG A 99 -11.26 9.00 -9.54
CA ARG A 99 -10.39 8.54 -10.65
C ARG A 99 -8.96 9.03 -10.50
N GLN A 100 -8.77 10.30 -10.15
CA GLN A 100 -7.45 10.89 -9.98
C GLN A 100 -6.73 10.33 -8.74
N ALA A 101 -7.45 10.16 -7.63
CA ALA A 101 -6.92 9.51 -6.44
C ALA A 101 -6.51 8.06 -6.72
N TYR A 102 -7.34 7.29 -7.45
CA TYR A 102 -7.03 5.92 -7.85
C TYR A 102 -5.77 5.82 -8.70
N ARG A 103 -5.58 6.76 -9.64
CA ARG A 103 -4.40 6.78 -10.52
C ARG A 103 -3.07 6.84 -9.75
N ARG A 104 -3.04 7.51 -8.59
CA ARG A 104 -1.85 7.71 -7.75
C ARG A 104 -1.95 6.99 -6.41
N CYS A 105 -2.83 6.00 -6.29
CA CYS A 105 -3.11 5.36 -5.01
C CYS A 105 -1.98 4.43 -4.54
N LYS A 106 -1.99 4.16 -3.24
CA LYS A 106 -1.20 3.13 -2.57
C LYS A 106 -2.15 2.10 -1.99
N ARG A 107 -1.80 0.81 -2.12
CA ARG A 107 -2.51 -0.28 -1.46
C ARG A 107 -2.28 -0.20 0.05
N ILE A 108 -3.35 -0.24 0.81
CA ILE A 108 -3.33 -0.24 2.28
C ILE A 108 -3.56 -1.65 2.81
N ARG A 109 -4.61 -2.33 2.32
CA ARG A 109 -5.01 -3.65 2.80
C ARG A 109 -5.67 -4.47 1.69
N THR A 110 -5.55 -5.79 1.77
CA THR A 110 -6.33 -6.74 0.97
C THR A 110 -7.26 -7.55 1.86
N GLN A 111 -8.47 -7.83 1.41
CA GLN A 111 -9.49 -8.65 2.05
C GLN A 111 -10.18 -9.52 1.00
N GLY A 112 -9.70 -10.75 0.83
CA GLY A 112 -10.15 -11.63 -0.26
C GLY A 112 -9.97 -10.94 -1.62
N ASP A 113 -11.06 -10.82 -2.38
CA ASP A 113 -11.09 -10.17 -3.69
C ASP A 113 -11.16 -8.63 -3.62
N ARG A 114 -11.25 -8.06 -2.42
CA ARG A 114 -11.31 -6.61 -2.21
C ARG A 114 -9.96 -6.07 -1.78
N VAL A 115 -9.60 -4.92 -2.32
CA VAL A 115 -8.38 -4.20 -1.98
C VAL A 115 -8.75 -2.79 -1.55
N LEU A 116 -8.36 -2.42 -0.34
CA LEU A 116 -8.38 -1.05 0.14
C LEU A 116 -7.16 -0.33 -0.38
N VAL A 117 -7.38 0.75 -1.09
CA VAL A 117 -6.33 1.67 -1.53
C VAL A 117 -6.64 3.07 -1.03
N ARG A 118 -5.59 3.88 -0.92
CA ARG A 118 -5.67 5.27 -0.52
C ARG A 118 -4.95 6.13 -1.54
N GLY A 119 -5.61 7.16 -2.03
CA GLY A 119 -5.05 8.14 -2.95
C GLY A 119 -5.34 9.56 -2.48
N GLU A 120 -4.67 10.52 -3.09
CA GLU A 120 -4.87 11.94 -2.78
C GLU A 120 -5.26 12.71 -4.03
N TYR A 121 -6.21 13.63 -3.86
CA TYR A 121 -6.63 14.55 -4.89
C TYR A 121 -7.20 15.83 -4.28
N GLY A 122 -6.83 17.00 -4.81
CA GLY A 122 -7.36 18.29 -4.34
C GLY A 122 -7.13 18.55 -2.84
N GLY A 123 -6.00 18.08 -2.29
CA GLY A 123 -5.70 18.20 -0.86
C GLY A 123 -6.57 17.33 0.06
N LYS A 124 -7.33 16.37 -0.50
CA LYS A 124 -8.14 15.40 0.24
C LYS A 124 -7.56 14.01 0.06
N THR A 125 -7.49 13.27 1.15
CA THR A 125 -7.17 11.84 1.13
C THR A 125 -8.46 11.07 0.90
N ILE A 126 -8.46 10.17 -0.08
CA ILE A 126 -9.62 9.36 -0.46
C ILE A 126 -9.25 7.89 -0.33
N GLU A 127 -10.04 7.17 0.47
CA GLU A 127 -9.98 5.72 0.56
C GLU A 127 -11.00 5.09 -0.37
N MET A 128 -10.59 4.00 -1.03
CA MET A 128 -11.39 3.33 -2.05
C MET A 128 -11.28 1.83 -1.86
N TRP A 129 -12.42 1.15 -1.87
CA TRP A 129 -12.50 -0.31 -1.92
C TRP A 129 -12.71 -0.77 -3.34
N ILE A 130 -11.75 -1.54 -3.86
CA ILE A 130 -11.80 -2.10 -5.22
C ILE A 130 -11.96 -3.59 -5.15
N ASN A 131 -12.94 -4.11 -5.88
CA ASN A 131 -13.04 -5.53 -6.17
C ASN A 131 -12.18 -5.87 -7.38
N THR A 132 -11.15 -6.70 -7.20
CA THR A 132 -10.19 -7.03 -8.25
C THR A 132 -10.74 -8.02 -9.28
N VAL A 133 -11.77 -8.78 -8.92
CA VAL A 133 -12.46 -9.72 -9.82
C VAL A 133 -13.36 -8.96 -10.78
N THR A 134 -14.25 -8.12 -10.25
CA THR A 134 -15.20 -7.33 -11.06
C THR A 134 -14.59 -6.04 -11.62
N LYS A 135 -13.39 -5.67 -11.16
CA LYS A 135 -12.67 -4.44 -11.56
C LYS A 135 -13.52 -3.17 -11.32
N ARG A 136 -14.22 -3.15 -10.18
CA ARG A 136 -15.11 -2.06 -9.78
C ARG A 136 -14.70 -1.46 -8.45
N ILE A 137 -14.69 -0.14 -8.38
CA ILE A 137 -14.64 0.60 -7.11
C ILE A 137 -16.06 0.54 -6.53
N GLU A 138 -16.21 -0.21 -5.44
CA GLU A 138 -17.51 -0.48 -4.81
C GLU A 138 -17.92 0.66 -3.88
N THR A 139 -16.97 1.24 -3.15
CA THR A 139 -17.17 2.42 -2.31
C THR A 139 -15.90 3.27 -2.28
N ALA A 140 -16.08 4.57 -2.07
CA ALA A 140 -15.01 5.54 -1.86
C ALA A 140 -15.49 6.64 -0.91
N TYR A 141 -14.60 7.12 -0.05
CA TYR A 141 -14.91 8.16 0.92
C TYR A 141 -13.67 9.02 1.25
N PRO A 142 -13.84 10.30 1.57
CA PRO A 142 -12.75 11.14 2.03
C PRO A 142 -12.36 10.79 3.48
N LEU A 143 -11.12 11.07 3.86
CA LEU A 143 -10.68 11.10 5.26
C LEU A 143 -10.62 12.53 5.77
#